data_AF-A0A3D0SA51-F1
#
_entry.id   AF-A0A3D0SA51-F1
#
_cell.length_a   1.000
_cell.length_b   1.000
_cell.length_c   1.000
_cell.angle_alpha   90.00
_cell.angle_beta   90.00
_cell.angle_gamma   90.00
#
_symmetry.space_group_name_H-M   'P 1'
#
loop_
_entity.id
_entity.type
_entity.pdbx_description
1 polymer ?
#
loop_
_entity_poly.entity_id
_entity_poly.type
_entity_poly.pdbx_seq_one_letter_code
_entity_poly.pdbx_strand_id
1 'polypeptide(L)'
;DNFAVVDHYTYAFLGDGCLMEGISHEASSLAGTLGLNKLIAFWDDNGISIDGEVEGWFTDDTPKRFESYGWHVITDIDGHDPEAINSAIEAAKAQTGKPTLICCKTVIGFGSPNKQGKEDCHGAPLGDDEITLTREALGWSHAPFEVPADIYAGWDGKSKGGEAQQAWNELFAKYAEAYPELAAELKRRLSGDVPADFVAKADDYIAKLQANPDTIASRKASQNALNAFGPLLPELLGGSADLAGSNLTIWNGCKGVEKDDASGNYVYYGVREFGMSAMMNGIALHGGFKAYGATFLMFMEYARNAVRMAALMKQPVIFVYTHDSIGLGEDGPTHQPVEQVVAMRATPNLDNWRPCDQVESAVAWKEAILRTDGPTSLIFSRQGLAQQPRSEAQVADVAKGGYVLVDCDGTPELILIATGSEVQLAVDAAAKLSEQGKAVRVVSMPSTDVFDRQDAAYRESVLPSTVVKRVAVEALSKESWYKYVGFNGAIVGMDTFGESAPAGELFKHFNITVDAVVEAALGL
;
A
#
# COMPACT_ATOMS: atom_id res chain seq x y z
N ASP A 1 30.43 3.80 15.58
CA ASP A 1 30.14 2.47 16.16
C ASP A 1 30.62 1.37 15.23
N ASN A 2 31.37 0.38 15.76
CA ASN A 2 32.26 -0.51 14.98
C ASN A 2 31.59 -1.73 14.33
N PHE A 3 30.26 -1.78 14.19
CA PHE A 3 29.54 -2.92 13.62
C PHE A 3 28.68 -2.50 12.42
N ALA A 4 29.14 -2.80 11.20
CA ALA A 4 28.41 -2.58 9.95
C ALA A 4 27.39 -3.70 9.70
N VAL A 5 26.40 -3.85 10.58
CA VAL A 5 25.42 -4.96 10.51
C VAL A 5 24.48 -4.83 9.32
N VAL A 6 24.03 -3.62 9.01
CA VAL A 6 23.20 -3.31 7.84
C VAL A 6 24.03 -2.48 6.87
N ASP A 7 24.71 -3.16 5.95
CA ASP A 7 25.62 -2.53 4.98
C ASP A 7 25.60 -3.29 3.65
N HIS A 8 24.68 -2.90 2.76
CA HIS A 8 24.58 -3.44 1.42
C HIS A 8 24.15 -2.35 0.42
N TYR A 9 24.32 -2.66 -0.86
CA TYR A 9 23.88 -1.81 -1.96
C TYR A 9 22.49 -2.21 -2.45
N THR A 10 21.85 -1.28 -3.16
CA THR A 10 20.64 -1.51 -3.95
C THR A 10 20.95 -1.18 -5.40
N TYR A 11 20.87 -2.18 -6.28
CA TYR A 11 21.06 -2.01 -7.71
C TYR A 11 19.71 -2.05 -8.44
N ALA A 12 19.51 -1.15 -9.40
CA ALA A 12 18.33 -1.12 -10.25
C ALA A 12 18.73 -1.09 -11.72
N PHE A 13 18.05 -1.87 -12.57
CA PHE A 13 18.18 -1.79 -14.02
C PHE A 13 16.91 -1.14 -14.58
N LEU A 14 17.09 -0.10 -15.37
CA LEU A 14 16.04 0.73 -15.93
C LEU A 14 16.21 0.76 -17.45
N GLY A 15 15.11 0.78 -18.19
CA GLY A 15 15.12 1.12 -19.62
C GLY A 15 14.41 2.45 -19.86
N ASP A 16 14.34 2.86 -21.13
CA ASP A 16 13.66 4.09 -21.54
C ASP A 16 12.20 4.16 -21.06
N GLY A 17 11.49 3.03 -21.11
CA GLY A 17 10.14 2.89 -20.56
C GLY A 17 10.03 3.34 -19.10
N CYS A 18 10.96 2.92 -18.25
CA CYS A 18 10.98 3.32 -16.85
C CYS A 18 11.21 4.83 -16.70
N LEU A 19 12.05 5.42 -17.55
CA LEU A 19 12.47 6.81 -17.48
C LEU A 19 11.48 7.80 -18.12
N MET A 20 10.55 7.30 -18.94
CA MET A 20 9.38 8.05 -19.43
C MET A 20 8.26 8.09 -18.39
N GLU A 21 8.13 7.06 -17.55
CA GLU A 21 7.08 6.99 -16.53
C GLU A 21 7.28 8.04 -15.43
N GLY A 22 6.20 8.77 -15.10
CA GLY A 22 6.22 9.86 -14.13
C GLY A 22 6.66 9.44 -12.72
N ILE A 23 6.44 8.18 -12.35
CA ILE A 23 6.88 7.63 -11.06
C ILE A 23 8.41 7.65 -10.91
N SER A 24 9.17 7.58 -12.01
CA SER A 24 10.63 7.68 -11.96
C SER A 24 11.08 9.07 -11.52
N HIS A 25 10.38 10.12 -11.94
CA HIS A 25 10.62 11.48 -11.45
C HIS A 25 10.36 11.57 -9.95
N GLU A 26 9.24 11.05 -9.47
CA GLU A 26 8.87 11.08 -8.05
C GLU A 26 9.94 10.39 -7.18
N ALA A 27 10.29 9.15 -7.50
CA ALA A 27 11.24 8.35 -6.74
C ALA A 27 12.66 8.91 -6.83
N SER A 28 13.14 9.24 -8.03
CA SER A 28 14.50 9.76 -8.23
C SER A 28 14.69 11.14 -7.60
N SER A 29 13.67 12.01 -7.64
CA SER A 29 13.69 13.30 -6.96
C SER A 29 13.88 13.14 -5.45
N LEU A 30 13.12 12.25 -4.80
CA LEU A 30 13.25 12.02 -3.36
C LEU A 30 14.56 11.33 -2.98
N ALA A 31 15.02 10.36 -3.78
CA ALA A 31 16.29 9.68 -3.55
C ALA A 31 17.49 10.65 -3.53
N GLY A 32 17.47 11.65 -4.40
CA GLY A 32 18.49 12.71 -4.41
C GLY A 32 18.41 13.62 -3.18
N THR A 33 17.20 13.97 -2.74
CA THR A 33 16.98 14.74 -1.51
C THR A 33 17.50 14.01 -0.27
N LEU A 34 17.25 12.70 -0.18
CA LEU A 34 17.70 11.84 0.92
C LEU A 34 19.19 11.43 0.82
N GLY A 35 19.86 11.74 -0.29
CA GLY A 35 21.29 11.44 -0.47
C GLY A 35 21.62 9.94 -0.46
N LEU A 36 20.75 9.09 -1.01
CA LEU A 36 20.83 7.62 -0.96
C LEU A 36 22.04 7.04 -1.73
N ASN A 37 23.24 7.13 -1.17
CA ASN A 37 24.48 6.81 -1.89
C ASN A 37 24.73 5.34 -2.18
N LYS A 38 23.95 4.44 -1.58
CA LYS A 38 24.00 3.00 -1.88
C LYS A 38 23.00 2.56 -2.95
N LEU A 39 22.24 3.51 -3.52
CA LEU A 39 21.41 3.28 -4.70
C LEU A 39 22.23 3.55 -5.96
N ILE A 40 22.41 2.50 -6.77
CA ILE A 40 23.11 2.56 -8.06
C ILE A 40 22.16 2.03 -9.13
N ALA A 41 21.75 2.91 -10.04
CA ALA A 41 20.88 2.57 -11.16
C ALA A 41 21.69 2.46 -12.45
N PHE A 42 21.39 1.46 -13.28
CA PHE A 42 21.86 1.32 -14.64
C PHE A 42 20.71 1.66 -15.58
N TRP A 43 20.93 2.62 -16.46
CA TRP A 43 20.02 2.88 -17.57
C TRP A 43 20.55 2.16 -18.81
N ASP A 44 19.77 1.19 -19.29
CA ASP A 44 19.93 0.57 -20.60
C ASP A 44 19.48 1.57 -21.68
N ASP A 45 20.42 2.41 -22.09
CA ASP A 45 20.25 3.49 -23.05
C ASP A 45 20.51 2.92 -24.46
N ASN A 46 19.50 2.21 -24.96
CA ASN A 46 19.58 1.46 -26.22
C ASN A 46 18.84 2.15 -27.39
N GLY A 47 18.09 3.22 -27.11
CA GLY A 47 17.40 4.05 -28.09
C GLY A 47 16.10 3.47 -28.67
N ILE A 48 15.60 2.35 -28.13
CA ILE A 48 14.46 1.61 -28.68
C ILE A 48 13.39 1.38 -27.60
N SER A 49 12.13 1.65 -27.97
CA SER A 49 10.96 1.15 -27.25
C SER A 49 10.08 0.29 -28.17
N ILE A 50 8.90 -0.13 -27.69
CA ILE A 50 7.97 -0.98 -28.47
C ILE A 50 7.59 -0.34 -29.82
N ASP A 51 7.41 0.98 -29.86
CA ASP A 51 6.99 1.69 -31.08
C ASP A 51 8.17 2.05 -32.01
N GLY A 52 9.39 1.61 -31.71
CA GLY A 52 10.60 1.88 -32.51
C GLY A 52 11.61 2.79 -31.80
N GLU A 53 12.33 3.58 -32.60
CA GLU A 53 13.32 4.56 -32.14
C GLU A 53 12.69 5.65 -31.28
N VAL A 54 13.23 5.86 -30.08
CA VAL A 54 12.61 6.69 -29.04
C VAL A 54 12.62 8.20 -29.34
N GLU A 55 13.43 8.65 -30.30
CA GLU A 55 13.63 10.07 -30.64
C GLU A 55 12.34 10.80 -31.06
N GLY A 56 11.28 10.06 -31.42
CA GLY A 56 9.97 10.62 -31.72
C GLY A 56 9.16 11.08 -30.51
N TRP A 57 9.42 10.56 -29.30
CA TRP A 57 8.61 10.84 -28.10
C TRP A 57 9.40 10.90 -26.77
N PHE A 58 10.69 10.57 -26.77
CA PHE A 58 11.57 10.65 -25.61
C PHE A 58 12.91 11.28 -26.02
N THR A 59 12.99 12.60 -25.83
CA THR A 59 14.12 13.44 -26.22
C THR A 59 14.64 14.29 -25.06
N ASP A 60 14.36 13.89 -23.82
CA ASP A 60 14.86 14.64 -22.68
C ASP A 60 16.37 14.41 -22.49
N ASP A 61 17.03 15.38 -21.89
CA ASP A 61 18.42 15.21 -21.46
C ASP A 61 18.40 14.46 -20.13
N THR A 62 18.25 13.14 -20.18
CA THR A 62 18.16 12.28 -19.01
C THR A 62 19.35 12.47 -18.05
N PRO A 63 20.62 12.53 -18.50
CA PRO A 63 21.74 12.87 -17.62
C PRO A 63 21.52 14.18 -16.86
N LYS A 64 21.20 15.29 -17.54
CA LYS A 64 20.95 16.57 -16.86
C LYS A 64 19.72 16.53 -15.95
N ARG A 65 18.69 15.78 -16.32
CA ARG A 65 17.50 15.57 -15.49
C ARG A 65 17.89 14.91 -14.16
N PHE A 66 18.70 13.86 -14.18
CA PHE A 66 19.17 13.20 -12.96
C PHE A 66 20.16 14.05 -12.15
N GLU A 67 21.05 14.79 -12.81
CA GLU A 67 21.89 15.79 -12.14
C GLU A 67 21.04 16.83 -11.40
N SER A 68 19.93 17.28 -12.00
CA SER A 68 19.00 18.23 -11.38
C SER A 68 18.29 17.67 -10.14
N TYR A 69 18.14 16.34 -10.04
CA TYR A 69 17.65 15.67 -8.84
C TYR A 69 18.72 15.54 -7.76
N GLY A 70 19.98 15.87 -8.04
CA GLY A 70 21.11 15.73 -7.11
C GLY A 70 21.82 14.38 -7.19
N TRP A 71 21.66 13.64 -8.30
CA TRP A 71 22.35 12.37 -8.53
C TRP A 71 23.79 12.60 -8.99
N HIS A 72 24.63 11.59 -8.78
CA HIS A 72 25.87 11.42 -9.52
C HIS A 72 25.55 10.69 -10.83
N VAL A 73 26.00 11.20 -11.97
CA VAL A 73 25.69 10.61 -13.27
C VAL A 73 27.01 10.28 -13.98
N ILE A 74 27.11 9.04 -14.47
CA ILE A 74 28.23 8.56 -15.28
C ILE A 74 27.68 8.28 -16.68
N THR A 75 28.01 9.13 -17.64
CA THR A 75 27.48 9.07 -19.00
C THR A 75 28.35 8.23 -19.93
N ASP A 76 27.80 7.87 -21.09
CA ASP A 76 28.53 7.33 -22.24
C ASP A 76 29.37 6.08 -21.92
N ILE A 77 28.87 5.23 -21.02
CA ILE A 77 29.49 3.93 -20.74
C ILE A 77 29.12 2.98 -21.86
N ASP A 78 30.12 2.42 -22.54
CA ASP A 78 29.89 1.32 -23.47
C ASP A 78 29.38 0.11 -22.68
N GLY A 79 28.09 -0.20 -22.85
CA GLY A 79 27.43 -1.29 -22.15
C GLY A 79 27.82 -2.68 -22.66
N HIS A 80 28.69 -2.77 -23.67
CA HIS A 80 29.29 -4.02 -24.15
C HIS A 80 30.76 -4.16 -23.74
N ASP A 81 31.33 -3.19 -23.02
CA ASP A 81 32.67 -3.25 -22.46
C ASP A 81 32.61 -3.55 -20.94
N PRO A 82 32.95 -4.78 -20.50
CA PRO A 82 32.88 -5.15 -19.09
C PRO A 82 33.84 -4.35 -18.20
N GLU A 83 34.98 -3.89 -18.72
CA GLU A 83 35.94 -3.09 -17.94
C GLU A 83 35.45 -1.66 -17.73
N ALA A 84 34.78 -1.09 -18.74
CA ALA A 84 34.13 0.22 -18.63
C ALA A 84 32.99 0.19 -17.58
N ILE A 85 32.14 -0.86 -17.63
CA ILE A 85 31.07 -1.06 -16.65
C ILE A 85 31.64 -1.23 -15.24
N ASN A 86 32.66 -2.07 -15.08
CA ASN A 86 33.26 -2.31 -13.76
C ASN A 86 33.89 -1.02 -13.19
N SER A 87 34.57 -0.24 -14.03
CA SER A 87 35.12 1.06 -13.63
C SER A 87 34.02 2.05 -13.18
N ALA A 88 32.89 2.07 -13.88
CA ALA A 88 31.73 2.89 -13.51
C ALA A 88 31.11 2.45 -12.18
N ILE A 89 31.00 1.14 -11.93
CA ILE A 89 30.51 0.58 -10.66
C ILE A 89 31.42 0.97 -9.50
N GLU A 90 32.74 0.86 -9.65
CA GLU A 90 33.69 1.25 -8.60
C GLU A 90 33.65 2.77 -8.34
N ALA A 91 33.51 3.60 -9.38
CA ALA A 91 33.29 5.04 -9.23
C ALA A 91 31.95 5.35 -8.51
N ALA A 92 30.89 4.60 -8.80
CA ALA A 92 29.59 4.75 -8.15
C ALA A 92 29.65 4.38 -6.66
N LYS A 93 30.33 3.28 -6.30
CA LYS A 93 30.53 2.87 -4.89
C LYS A 93 31.42 3.83 -4.11
N ALA A 94 32.38 4.47 -4.77
CA ALA A 94 33.23 5.49 -4.17
C ALA A 94 32.46 6.80 -3.88
N GLN A 95 31.29 7.00 -4.50
CA GLN A 95 30.48 8.19 -4.27
C GLN A 95 29.85 8.19 -2.88
N THR A 96 29.88 9.36 -2.24
CA THR A 96 29.28 9.58 -0.93
C THR A 96 28.17 10.64 -1.02
N GLY A 97 27.08 10.43 -0.29
CA GLY A 97 25.99 11.39 -0.15
C GLY A 97 25.10 11.64 -1.37
N LYS A 98 25.24 10.87 -2.47
CA LYS A 98 24.37 10.93 -3.66
C LYS A 98 24.12 9.55 -4.26
N PRO A 99 22.88 9.24 -4.68
CA PRO A 99 22.63 8.08 -5.55
C PRO A 99 23.35 8.24 -6.90
N THR A 100 23.62 7.12 -7.60
CA THR A 100 24.32 7.14 -8.89
C THR A 100 23.47 6.55 -10.02
N LEU A 101 23.44 7.24 -11.17
CA LEU A 101 22.94 6.72 -12.45
C LEU A 101 24.13 6.44 -13.36
N ILE A 102 24.22 5.22 -13.90
CA ILE A 102 25.19 4.81 -14.90
C ILE A 102 24.42 4.68 -16.22
N CYS A 103 24.73 5.53 -17.21
CA CYS A 103 24.10 5.51 -18.53
C CYS A 103 24.89 4.56 -19.44
N CYS A 104 24.36 3.36 -19.65
CA CYS A 104 24.97 2.31 -20.45
C CYS A 104 24.43 2.37 -21.88
N LYS A 105 25.26 2.78 -22.83
CA LYS A 105 24.95 2.70 -24.26
C LYS A 105 25.02 1.24 -24.69
N THR A 106 23.89 0.65 -25.04
CA THR A 106 23.81 -0.73 -25.51
C THR A 106 23.16 -0.82 -26.89
N VAL A 107 23.08 -2.03 -27.43
CA VAL A 107 22.36 -2.35 -28.66
C VAL A 107 21.38 -3.44 -28.27
N ILE A 108 20.08 -3.14 -28.32
CA ILE A 108 19.04 -4.14 -28.03
C ILE A 108 19.20 -5.33 -28.98
N GLY A 109 19.05 -6.56 -28.47
CA GLY A 109 19.23 -7.77 -29.27
C GLY A 109 20.65 -8.00 -29.81
N PHE A 110 21.67 -7.39 -29.19
CA PHE A 110 23.08 -7.51 -29.59
C PHE A 110 23.48 -8.94 -30.01
N GLY A 111 24.12 -9.03 -31.18
CA GLY A 111 24.54 -10.28 -31.80
C GLY A 111 23.55 -10.82 -32.83
N SER A 112 22.29 -10.38 -32.82
CA SER A 112 21.27 -10.77 -33.82
C SER A 112 21.50 -10.02 -35.14
N PRO A 113 21.96 -10.67 -36.22
CA PRO A 113 22.38 -9.94 -37.42
C PRO A 113 21.27 -9.15 -38.11
N ASN A 114 20.01 -9.61 -38.05
CA ASN A 114 18.89 -8.98 -38.73
C ASN A 114 18.02 -8.11 -37.81
N LYS A 115 18.05 -8.36 -36.50
CA LYS A 115 17.14 -7.76 -35.51
C LYS A 115 17.79 -6.89 -34.44
N GLN A 116 19.11 -6.92 -34.27
CA GLN A 116 19.75 -6.05 -33.27
C GLN A 116 19.52 -4.57 -33.61
N GLY A 117 19.31 -3.75 -32.58
CA GLY A 117 19.02 -2.32 -32.72
C GLY A 117 17.62 -1.99 -33.21
N LYS A 118 16.68 -2.94 -33.16
CA LYS A 118 15.29 -2.76 -33.62
C LYS A 118 14.27 -3.22 -32.58
N GLU A 119 13.07 -2.66 -32.66
CA GLU A 119 11.94 -2.98 -31.78
C GLU A 119 11.44 -4.43 -31.94
N ASP A 120 11.70 -5.07 -33.09
CA ASP A 120 11.26 -6.42 -33.39
C ASP A 120 11.93 -7.51 -32.52
N CYS A 121 12.99 -7.19 -31.79
CA CYS A 121 13.62 -8.05 -30.80
C CYS A 121 13.15 -7.80 -29.35
N HIS A 122 12.28 -6.82 -29.11
CA HIS A 122 11.84 -6.44 -27.75
C HIS A 122 10.92 -7.48 -27.10
N GLY A 123 9.84 -7.86 -27.79
CA GLY A 123 8.73 -8.60 -27.19
C GLY A 123 8.42 -9.96 -27.81
N ALA A 124 9.18 -10.39 -28.81
CA ALA A 124 8.92 -11.62 -29.56
C ALA A 124 10.18 -12.50 -29.67
N PRO A 125 10.02 -13.84 -29.75
CA PRO A 125 11.13 -14.73 -30.06
C PRO A 125 11.82 -14.32 -31.37
N LEU A 126 13.15 -14.46 -31.42
CA LEU A 126 13.93 -14.15 -32.63
C LEU A 126 13.52 -15.02 -33.83
N GLY A 127 13.22 -16.31 -33.57
CA GLY A 127 12.97 -17.35 -34.58
C GLY A 127 14.20 -18.23 -34.80
N ASP A 128 14.00 -19.50 -35.16
CA ASP A 128 15.06 -20.51 -35.19
C ASP A 128 16.22 -20.16 -36.15
N ASP A 129 15.91 -19.62 -37.32
CA ASP A 129 16.92 -19.17 -38.29
C ASP A 129 17.76 -18.02 -37.72
N GLU A 130 17.11 -17.03 -37.11
CA GLU A 130 17.80 -15.89 -36.51
C GLU A 130 18.63 -16.32 -35.29
N ILE A 131 18.13 -17.24 -34.45
CA ILE A 131 18.89 -17.81 -33.32
C ILE A 131 20.17 -18.50 -33.81
N THR A 132 20.11 -19.21 -34.94
CA THR A 132 21.28 -19.85 -35.54
C THR A 132 22.32 -18.82 -35.95
N LEU A 133 21.88 -17.76 -36.65
CA LEU A 133 22.76 -16.66 -37.07
C LEU A 133 23.34 -15.88 -35.88
N THR A 134 22.55 -15.64 -34.83
CA THR A 134 23.01 -15.00 -33.59
C THR A 134 24.10 -15.83 -32.90
N ARG A 135 23.94 -17.16 -32.85
CA ARG A 135 24.97 -18.05 -32.30
C ARG A 135 26.26 -17.98 -33.10
N GLU A 136 26.17 -18.01 -34.42
CA GLU A 136 27.34 -17.86 -35.30
C GLU A 136 28.05 -16.51 -35.08
N ALA A 137 27.29 -15.42 -35.01
CA ALA A 137 27.82 -14.07 -34.79
C ALA A 137 28.51 -13.91 -33.43
N LEU A 138 27.97 -14.53 -32.37
CA LEU A 138 28.54 -14.50 -31.02
C LEU A 138 29.64 -15.57 -30.80
N GLY A 139 29.90 -16.44 -31.77
CA GLY A 139 30.82 -17.56 -31.61
C GLY A 139 30.34 -18.62 -30.60
N TRP A 140 29.03 -18.71 -30.36
CA TRP A 140 28.43 -19.61 -29.39
C TRP A 140 28.07 -20.96 -30.02
N SER A 141 28.91 -21.97 -29.83
CA SER A 141 28.78 -23.29 -30.48
C SER A 141 27.94 -24.33 -29.72
N HIS A 142 27.54 -24.05 -28.48
CA HIS A 142 26.79 -24.99 -27.65
C HIS A 142 25.31 -25.07 -28.04
N ALA A 143 24.60 -26.14 -27.65
CA ALA A 143 23.18 -26.31 -27.93
C ALA A 143 22.27 -25.39 -27.07
N PRO A 144 20.94 -25.33 -27.31
CA PRO A 144 20.00 -24.69 -26.38
C PRO A 144 20.06 -25.34 -24.99
N PHE A 145 20.13 -24.49 -23.95
CA PHE A 145 20.22 -24.91 -22.54
C PHE A 145 21.48 -25.71 -22.17
N GLU A 146 22.51 -25.72 -23.03
CA GLU A 146 23.83 -26.26 -22.72
C GLU A 146 24.75 -25.15 -22.22
N VAL A 147 25.25 -25.28 -20.98
CA VAL A 147 26.20 -24.34 -20.38
C VAL A 147 27.51 -25.08 -20.10
N PRO A 148 28.64 -24.68 -20.72
CA PRO A 148 29.96 -25.25 -20.48
C PRO A 148 30.39 -25.19 -19.01
N ALA A 149 31.17 -26.18 -18.58
CA ALA A 149 31.57 -26.31 -17.19
C ALA A 149 32.47 -25.17 -16.70
N ASP A 150 33.34 -24.64 -17.57
CA ASP A 150 34.20 -23.49 -17.30
C ASP A 150 33.41 -22.19 -17.18
N ILE A 151 32.38 -21.99 -18.03
CA ILE A 151 31.46 -20.86 -17.90
C ILE A 151 30.69 -20.97 -16.60
N TYR A 152 30.11 -22.13 -16.27
CA TYR A 152 29.43 -22.33 -14.98
C TYR A 152 30.38 -22.04 -13.81
N ALA A 153 31.62 -22.52 -13.86
CA ALA A 153 32.62 -22.27 -12.83
C ALA A 153 32.97 -20.78 -12.68
N GLY A 154 32.94 -20.00 -13.77
CA GLY A 154 33.10 -18.54 -13.74
C GLY A 154 31.92 -17.79 -13.11
N TRP A 155 30.71 -18.34 -13.18
CA TRP A 155 29.49 -17.75 -12.60
C TRP A 155 29.15 -18.28 -11.20
N ASP A 156 29.75 -19.39 -10.77
CA ASP A 156 29.44 -20.01 -9.47
C ASP A 156 29.87 -19.12 -8.29
N GLY A 157 28.90 -18.38 -7.75
CA GLY A 157 29.07 -17.50 -6.59
C GLY A 157 28.91 -18.19 -5.23
N LYS A 158 28.67 -19.51 -5.14
CA LYS A 158 28.33 -20.17 -3.86
C LYS A 158 29.41 -20.02 -2.79
N SER A 159 30.69 -20.19 -3.13
CA SER A 159 31.79 -20.04 -2.15
C SER A 159 31.88 -18.60 -1.66
N LYS A 160 31.93 -17.63 -2.59
CA LYS A 160 31.99 -16.20 -2.29
C LYS A 160 30.80 -15.74 -1.42
N GLY A 161 29.59 -16.20 -1.76
CA GLY A 161 28.38 -15.91 -1.00
C GLY A 161 28.40 -16.54 0.40
N GLY A 162 28.80 -17.81 0.50
CA GLY A 162 28.94 -18.51 1.78
C GLY A 162 29.97 -17.86 2.70
N GLU A 163 31.12 -17.47 2.18
CA GLU A 163 32.18 -16.76 2.92
C GLU A 163 31.69 -15.38 3.41
N ALA A 164 31.04 -14.60 2.54
CA ALA A 164 30.48 -13.30 2.91
C ALA A 164 29.39 -13.42 3.99
N GLN A 165 28.49 -14.39 3.85
CA GLN A 165 27.44 -14.65 4.83
C GLN A 165 28.02 -15.16 6.16
N GLN A 166 29.04 -16.02 6.13
CA GLN A 166 29.72 -16.48 7.33
C GLN A 166 30.40 -15.30 8.06
N ALA A 167 31.12 -14.45 7.33
CA ALA A 167 31.75 -13.26 7.91
C ALA A 167 30.70 -12.33 8.54
N TRP A 168 29.55 -12.14 7.89
CA TRP A 168 28.44 -11.38 8.46
C TRP A 168 27.85 -12.05 9.70
N ASN A 169 27.67 -13.38 9.71
CA ASN A 169 27.17 -14.12 10.88
C ASN A 169 28.11 -13.98 12.08
N GLU A 170 29.42 -14.02 11.86
CA GLU A 170 30.43 -13.80 12.91
C GLU A 170 30.44 -12.36 13.42
N LEU A 171 30.26 -11.38 12.53
CA LEU A 171 30.06 -9.97 12.89
C LEU A 171 28.79 -9.79 13.71
N PHE A 172 27.69 -10.39 13.29
CA PHE A 172 26.40 -10.32 13.97
C PHE A 172 26.46 -10.96 15.35
N ALA A 173 27.17 -12.09 15.50
CA ALA A 173 27.36 -12.74 16.81
C ALA A 173 28.07 -11.80 17.80
N LYS A 174 29.15 -11.14 17.36
CA LYS A 174 29.86 -10.13 18.17
C LYS A 174 28.99 -8.91 18.48
N TYR A 175 28.19 -8.47 17.50
CA TYR A 175 27.20 -7.41 17.71
C TYR A 175 26.16 -7.80 18.77
N ALA A 176 25.67 -9.04 18.74
CA ALA A 176 24.70 -9.56 19.71
C ALA A 176 25.30 -9.73 21.12
N GLU A 177 26.59 -10.06 21.24
CA GLU A 177 27.29 -10.05 22.54
C GLU A 177 27.43 -8.64 23.11
N ALA A 178 27.74 -7.66 22.26
CA ALA A 178 27.91 -6.26 22.66
C ALA A 178 26.58 -5.52 22.90
N TYR A 179 25.54 -5.86 22.13
CA TYR A 179 24.23 -5.20 22.13
C TYR A 179 23.08 -6.23 22.10
N PRO A 180 22.91 -7.03 23.15
CA PRO A 180 21.97 -8.15 23.17
C PRO A 180 20.52 -7.72 22.89
N GLU A 181 20.09 -6.59 23.45
CA GLU A 181 18.74 -6.06 23.25
C GLU A 181 18.51 -5.60 21.81
N LEU A 182 19.45 -4.82 21.24
CA LEU A 182 19.34 -4.34 19.86
C LEU A 182 19.43 -5.47 18.82
N ALA A 183 20.24 -6.50 19.09
CA ALA A 183 20.35 -7.67 18.21
C ALA A 183 19.08 -8.54 18.25
N ALA A 184 18.48 -8.71 19.44
CA ALA A 184 17.19 -9.40 19.57
C ALA A 184 16.09 -8.63 18.85
N GLU A 185 16.09 -7.31 18.99
CA GLU A 185 15.14 -6.42 18.33
C GLU A 185 15.28 -6.45 16.79
N LEU A 186 16.51 -6.34 16.27
CA LEU A 186 16.76 -6.45 14.83
C LEU A 186 16.31 -7.82 14.28
N LYS A 187 16.58 -8.92 15.00
CA LYS A 187 16.11 -10.26 14.60
C LYS A 187 14.58 -10.35 14.53
N ARG A 188 13.88 -9.84 15.55
CA ARG A 188 12.41 -9.80 15.59
C ARG A 188 11.84 -9.00 14.42
N ARG A 189 12.42 -7.84 14.14
CA ARG A 189 11.98 -6.98 13.05
C ARG A 189 12.20 -7.64 11.68
N LEU A 190 13.33 -8.32 11.49
CA LEU A 190 13.63 -9.04 10.25
C LEU A 190 12.76 -10.30 10.06
N SER A 191 12.25 -10.93 11.13
CA SER A 191 11.26 -12.00 11.03
C SER A 191 9.84 -11.49 10.74
N GLY A 192 9.59 -10.19 10.91
CA GLY A 192 8.27 -9.58 10.72
C GLY A 192 7.33 -9.71 11.92
N ASP A 193 7.81 -10.27 13.02
CA ASP A 193 7.04 -10.46 14.25
C ASP A 193 6.83 -9.13 14.98
N VAL A 194 5.67 -8.93 15.60
CA VAL A 194 5.40 -7.82 16.53
C VAL A 194 5.93 -8.14 17.94
N PRO A 195 6.08 -7.15 18.84
CA PRO A 195 6.40 -7.45 20.24
C PRO A 195 5.36 -8.36 20.88
N ALA A 196 5.81 -9.29 21.74
CA ALA A 196 4.94 -10.33 22.31
C ALA A 196 3.76 -9.77 23.12
N ASP A 197 3.88 -8.58 23.68
CA ASP A 197 2.85 -7.89 24.46
C ASP A 197 2.00 -6.91 23.64
N PHE A 198 2.25 -6.78 22.34
CA PHE A 198 1.54 -5.82 21.47
C PHE A 198 0.04 -6.09 21.45
N VAL A 199 -0.37 -7.34 21.23
CA VAL A 199 -1.80 -7.72 21.13
C VAL A 199 -2.55 -7.37 22.42
N ALA A 200 -2.00 -7.74 23.57
CA ALA A 200 -2.60 -7.44 24.87
C ALA A 200 -2.72 -5.93 25.12
N LYS A 201 -1.67 -5.15 24.81
CA LYS A 201 -1.69 -3.69 24.95
C LYS A 201 -2.67 -3.02 23.97
N ALA A 202 -2.80 -3.55 22.76
CA ALA A 202 -3.76 -3.07 21.78
C ALA A 202 -5.21 -3.34 22.26
N ASP A 203 -5.47 -4.53 22.79
CA ASP A 203 -6.79 -4.89 23.33
C ASP A 203 -7.16 -4.05 24.57
N ASP A 204 -6.21 -3.79 25.46
CA ASP A 204 -6.40 -2.87 26.59
C ASP A 204 -6.74 -1.44 26.13
N TYR A 205 -6.10 -0.98 25.06
CA TYR A 205 -6.39 0.33 24.48
C TYR A 205 -7.79 0.37 23.86
N ILE A 206 -8.16 -0.65 23.08
CA ILE A 206 -9.48 -0.78 22.45
C ILE A 206 -10.59 -0.82 23.51
N ALA A 207 -10.40 -1.60 24.59
CA ALA A 207 -11.34 -1.68 25.70
C ALA A 207 -11.50 -0.32 26.41
N LYS A 208 -10.40 0.43 26.61
CA LYS A 208 -10.45 1.80 27.16
C LYS A 208 -11.23 2.75 26.27
N LEU A 209 -11.08 2.68 24.95
CA LEU A 209 -11.87 3.49 24.01
C LEU A 209 -13.36 3.16 24.12
N GLN A 210 -13.72 1.87 24.14
CA GLN A 210 -15.13 1.46 24.26
C GLN A 210 -15.77 1.95 25.57
N ALA A 211 -15.00 2.00 26.66
CA ALA A 211 -15.46 2.51 27.96
C ALA A 211 -15.52 4.04 28.05
N ASN A 212 -14.84 4.78 27.16
CA ASN A 212 -14.75 6.24 27.20
C ASN A 212 -15.20 6.82 25.83
N PRO A 213 -16.51 6.89 25.57
CA PRO A 213 -17.03 7.31 24.29
C PRO A 213 -16.67 8.75 23.96
N ASP A 214 -16.28 8.98 22.71
CA ASP A 214 -15.98 10.30 22.16
C ASP A 214 -16.54 10.42 20.74
N THR A 215 -16.81 11.64 20.29
CA THR A 215 -17.30 11.96 18.94
C THR A 215 -16.21 12.69 18.18
N ILE A 216 -15.36 11.91 17.52
CA ILE A 216 -14.22 12.41 16.75
C ILE A 216 -14.25 11.86 15.33
N ALA A 217 -13.56 12.54 14.41
CA ALA A 217 -13.39 12.01 13.07
C ALA A 217 -12.53 10.75 13.10
N SER A 218 -12.81 9.76 12.24
CA SER A 218 -12.02 8.53 12.28
C SER A 218 -10.57 8.75 11.84
N ARG A 219 -10.24 9.83 11.11
CA ARG A 219 -8.83 10.24 10.88
C ARG A 219 -8.13 10.67 12.17
N LYS A 220 -8.88 11.28 13.11
CA LYS A 220 -8.35 11.65 14.42
C LYS A 220 -8.22 10.42 15.31
N ALA A 221 -9.18 9.49 15.23
CA ALA A 221 -9.05 8.19 15.89
C ALA A 221 -7.84 7.40 15.38
N SER A 222 -7.58 7.44 14.07
CA SER A 222 -6.37 6.88 13.45
C SER A 222 -5.08 7.45 14.04
N GLN A 223 -4.99 8.78 14.18
CA GLN A 223 -3.87 9.43 14.89
C GLN A 223 -3.74 8.97 16.34
N ASN A 224 -4.87 8.81 17.05
CA ASN A 224 -4.85 8.36 18.44
C ASN A 224 -4.35 6.90 18.55
N ALA A 225 -4.75 6.03 17.61
CA ALA A 225 -4.22 4.67 17.51
C ALA A 225 -2.71 4.67 17.22
N LEU A 226 -2.23 5.53 16.29
CA LEU A 226 -0.79 5.71 16.07
C LEU A 226 -0.05 6.18 17.33
N ASN A 227 -0.63 7.08 18.13
CA ASN A 227 -0.05 7.50 19.41
C ASN A 227 0.00 6.37 20.45
N ALA A 228 -0.95 5.44 20.43
CA ALA A 228 -0.97 4.30 21.33
C ALA A 228 0.01 3.19 20.88
N PHE A 229 0.08 2.93 19.57
CA PHE A 229 0.82 1.79 19.02
C PHE A 229 2.24 2.13 18.59
N GLY A 230 2.50 3.36 18.13
CA GLY A 230 3.82 3.82 17.68
C GLY A 230 4.93 3.60 18.71
N PRO A 231 4.75 3.97 20.00
CA PRO A 231 5.74 3.71 21.05
C PRO A 231 6.02 2.22 21.32
N LEU A 232 5.14 1.32 20.87
CA LEU A 232 5.31 -0.13 21.01
C LEU A 232 6.06 -0.73 19.81
N LEU A 233 6.11 -0.02 18.67
CA LEU A 233 6.55 -0.57 17.38
C LEU A 233 7.70 0.27 16.80
N PRO A 234 8.94 0.06 17.23
CA PRO A 234 10.11 0.75 16.66
C PRO A 234 10.33 0.45 15.17
N GLU A 235 9.70 -0.60 14.63
CA GLU A 235 9.70 -0.91 13.19
C GLU A 235 8.71 -0.09 12.36
N LEU A 236 7.82 0.69 13.00
CA LEU A 236 6.80 1.46 12.29
C LEU A 236 7.47 2.64 11.56
N LEU A 237 7.47 2.61 10.23
CA LEU A 237 8.00 3.65 9.37
C LEU A 237 6.86 4.34 8.63
N GLY A 238 6.53 5.55 9.09
CA GLY A 238 5.40 6.32 8.61
C GLY A 238 5.72 7.29 7.50
N GLY A 239 4.66 7.92 6.97
CA GLY A 239 4.79 9.09 6.12
C GLY A 239 3.46 9.58 5.57
N SER A 240 3.52 10.65 4.78
CA SER A 240 2.38 11.12 3.99
C SER A 240 2.85 11.88 2.76
N ALA A 241 2.08 11.81 1.68
CA ALA A 241 2.27 12.60 0.48
C ALA A 241 1.82 14.05 0.71
N ASP A 242 2.65 14.83 1.40
CA ASP A 242 2.45 16.26 1.74
C ASP A 242 1.17 16.61 2.53
N LEU A 243 0.46 15.60 3.05
CA LEU A 243 -0.83 15.75 3.71
C LEU A 243 -0.77 15.34 5.19
N ALA A 244 0.40 15.37 5.82
CA ALA A 244 0.60 14.90 7.19
C ALA A 244 -0.34 15.56 8.21
N GLY A 245 -0.57 16.88 8.08
CA GLY A 245 -1.48 17.64 8.94
C GLY A 245 -2.97 17.36 8.66
N SER A 246 -3.32 16.96 7.44
CA SER A 246 -4.70 16.67 7.06
C SER A 246 -5.08 15.21 7.32
N ASN A 247 -4.16 14.28 7.06
CA ASN A 247 -4.31 12.85 7.31
C ASN A 247 -4.07 12.48 8.78
N LEU A 248 -3.40 13.35 9.55
CA LEU A 248 -3.05 13.16 10.96
C LEU A 248 -2.16 11.93 11.21
N THR A 249 -1.10 11.78 10.41
CA THR A 249 -0.20 10.62 10.40
C THR A 249 1.03 10.74 11.29
N ILE A 250 1.26 11.93 11.86
CA ILE A 250 2.35 12.19 12.81
C ILE A 250 1.83 11.89 14.22
N TRP A 251 2.51 10.98 14.92
CA TRP A 251 2.29 10.67 16.33
C TRP A 251 3.44 11.18 17.21
N ASN A 252 3.22 11.20 18.53
CA ASN A 252 4.16 11.71 19.53
C ASN A 252 5.41 10.83 19.61
N GLY A 253 6.44 11.16 18.84
CA GLY A 253 7.68 10.38 18.72
C GLY A 253 8.16 10.21 17.29
N CYS A 254 7.37 10.64 16.29
CA CYS A 254 7.82 10.73 14.91
C CYS A 254 9.04 11.65 14.78
N LYS A 255 10.05 11.20 14.03
CA LYS A 255 11.20 11.97 13.59
C LYS A 255 11.39 11.78 12.09
N GLY A 256 11.67 12.88 11.39
CA GLY A 256 11.94 12.85 9.95
C GLY A 256 13.13 11.96 9.61
N VAL A 257 13.02 11.18 8.55
CA VAL A 257 14.19 10.59 7.88
C VAL A 257 14.78 11.66 6.97
N GLU A 258 15.99 12.10 7.31
CA GLU A 258 16.68 13.19 6.63
C GLU A 258 18.05 12.74 6.16
N LYS A 259 18.64 13.48 5.21
CA LYS A 259 19.96 13.17 4.65
C LYS A 259 21.05 13.09 5.74
N ASP A 260 21.01 14.01 6.69
CA ASP A 260 22.03 14.13 7.75
C ASP A 260 21.67 13.34 9.03
N ASP A 261 20.42 12.87 9.14
CA ASP A 261 19.95 11.97 10.21
C ASP A 261 18.91 10.96 9.67
N ALA A 262 19.40 9.77 9.36
CA ALA A 262 18.57 8.66 8.88
C ALA A 262 17.95 7.81 10.00
N SER A 263 18.11 8.19 11.27
CA SER A 263 17.55 7.44 12.42
C SER A 263 16.06 7.67 12.67
N GLY A 264 15.43 8.50 11.84
CA GLY A 264 14.01 8.79 11.89
C GLY A 264 13.10 7.60 11.55
N ASN A 265 11.80 7.81 11.76
CA ASN A 265 10.74 6.84 11.53
C ASN A 265 9.55 7.44 10.76
N TYR A 266 9.77 8.58 10.11
CA TYR A 266 8.77 9.28 9.32
C TYR A 266 9.36 9.86 8.04
N VAL A 267 8.82 9.50 6.89
CA VAL A 267 9.23 9.99 5.57
C VAL A 267 8.26 11.08 5.09
N TYR A 268 8.79 12.26 4.80
CA TYR A 268 8.05 13.32 4.13
C TYR A 268 8.14 13.11 2.61
N TYR A 269 7.17 12.38 2.04
CA TYR A 269 7.22 11.97 0.64
C TYR A 269 7.04 13.14 -0.35
N GLY A 270 6.44 14.26 0.06
CA GLY A 270 5.95 15.31 -0.85
C GLY A 270 4.76 14.82 -1.70
N VAL A 271 4.27 15.63 -2.64
CA VAL A 271 3.12 15.29 -3.50
C VAL A 271 3.53 14.24 -4.54
N ARG A 272 3.58 12.98 -4.10
CA ARG A 272 4.17 11.83 -4.79
C ARG A 272 3.46 10.53 -4.42
N GLU A 273 2.15 10.45 -4.62
CA GLU A 273 1.35 9.30 -4.18
C GLU A 273 1.85 7.99 -4.78
N PHE A 274 2.15 7.96 -6.08
CA PHE A 274 2.57 6.74 -6.76
C PHE A 274 3.96 6.29 -6.27
N GLY A 275 4.91 7.22 -6.23
CA GLY A 275 6.25 7.01 -5.70
C GLY A 275 6.23 6.59 -4.24
N MET A 276 5.43 7.26 -3.38
CA MET A 276 5.22 6.89 -1.98
C MET A 276 4.80 5.44 -1.85
N SER A 277 3.72 5.04 -2.53
CA SER A 277 3.20 3.67 -2.41
C SER A 277 4.18 2.63 -2.96
N ALA A 278 4.91 2.92 -4.04
CA ALA A 278 5.95 2.02 -4.55
C ALA A 278 7.16 1.92 -3.62
N MET A 279 7.60 3.04 -3.02
CA MET A 279 8.67 3.06 -2.02
C MET A 279 8.30 2.28 -0.77
N MET A 280 7.04 2.39 -0.30
CA MET A 280 6.53 1.58 0.80
C MET A 280 6.57 0.07 0.49
N ASN A 281 6.26 -0.33 -0.75
CA ASN A 281 6.43 -1.72 -1.18
C ASN A 281 7.90 -2.16 -1.10
N GLY A 282 8.84 -1.31 -1.54
CA GLY A 282 10.28 -1.58 -1.44
C GLY A 282 10.76 -1.71 0.01
N ILE A 283 10.27 -0.85 0.90
CA ILE A 283 10.55 -0.91 2.35
C ILE A 283 10.03 -2.23 2.95
N ALA A 284 8.82 -2.66 2.59
CA ALA A 284 8.27 -3.93 3.06
C ALA A 284 9.08 -5.13 2.53
N LEU A 285 9.45 -5.12 1.23
CA LEU A 285 10.27 -6.17 0.60
C LEU A 285 11.67 -6.29 1.21
N HIS A 286 12.26 -5.17 1.64
CA HIS A 286 13.54 -5.16 2.33
C HIS A 286 13.47 -5.87 3.69
N GLY A 287 12.33 -5.78 4.38
CA GLY A 287 12.14 -6.30 5.73
C GLY A 287 12.69 -5.38 6.82
N GLY A 288 12.33 -5.69 8.07
CA GLY A 288 12.73 -4.89 9.23
C GLY A 288 11.83 -3.69 9.55
N PHE A 289 10.86 -3.36 8.69
CA PHE A 289 9.94 -2.24 8.89
C PHE A 289 8.48 -2.63 8.60
N LYS A 290 7.55 -1.96 9.29
CA LYS A 290 6.12 -1.93 8.94
C LYS A 290 5.81 -0.55 8.37
N ALA A 291 5.71 -0.48 7.04
CA ALA A 291 5.52 0.78 6.33
C ALA A 291 4.05 1.21 6.36
N TYR A 292 3.81 2.47 6.74
CA TYR A 292 2.53 3.14 6.51
C TYR A 292 2.72 4.47 5.79
N GLY A 293 1.74 4.86 4.98
CA GLY A 293 1.77 6.10 4.23
C GLY A 293 0.38 6.56 3.87
N ALA A 294 0.23 7.87 3.71
CA ALA A 294 -1.09 8.48 3.64
C ALA A 294 -1.27 9.55 2.59
N THR A 295 -2.46 9.58 2.01
CA THR A 295 -3.00 10.65 1.18
C THR A 295 -4.53 10.69 1.35
N PHE A 296 -5.24 11.57 0.64
CA PHE A 296 -6.70 11.51 0.57
C PHE A 296 -7.14 10.27 -0.21
N LEU A 297 -8.29 9.70 0.13
CA LEU A 297 -8.79 8.51 -0.56
C LEU A 297 -8.94 8.73 -2.06
N MET A 298 -9.36 9.92 -2.49
CA MET A 298 -9.44 10.26 -3.92
C MET A 298 -8.10 10.07 -4.64
N PHE A 299 -6.99 10.40 -3.99
CA PHE A 299 -5.66 10.31 -4.59
C PHE A 299 -5.03 8.91 -4.54
N MET A 300 -5.75 7.91 -4.01
CA MET A 300 -5.38 6.51 -4.28
C MET A 300 -5.31 6.24 -5.79
N GLU A 301 -6.08 6.96 -6.62
CA GLU A 301 -6.07 6.81 -8.08
C GLU A 301 -4.69 7.07 -8.70
N TYR A 302 -3.90 8.00 -8.14
CA TYR A 302 -2.53 8.22 -8.56
C TYR A 302 -1.62 7.02 -8.23
N ALA A 303 -1.90 6.31 -7.14
CA ALA A 303 -1.07 5.21 -6.63
C ALA A 303 -1.62 3.80 -6.93
N ARG A 304 -2.73 3.68 -7.66
CA ARG A 304 -3.53 2.46 -7.76
C ARG A 304 -2.71 1.22 -8.15
N ASN A 305 -1.80 1.38 -9.10
CA ASN A 305 -0.95 0.27 -9.54
C ASN A 305 0.04 -0.17 -8.45
N ALA A 306 0.60 0.76 -7.67
CA ALA A 306 1.47 0.39 -6.54
C ALA A 306 0.70 -0.33 -5.44
N VAL A 307 -0.54 0.06 -5.14
CA VAL A 307 -1.43 -0.65 -4.19
C VAL A 307 -1.70 -2.06 -4.70
N ARG A 308 -2.04 -2.22 -5.98
CA ARG A 308 -2.22 -3.53 -6.62
C ARG A 308 -0.96 -4.38 -6.53
N MET A 309 0.22 -3.79 -6.73
CA MET A 309 1.50 -4.51 -6.63
C MET A 309 1.77 -4.98 -5.19
N ALA A 310 1.44 -4.19 -4.17
CA ALA A 310 1.53 -4.62 -2.77
C ALA A 310 0.70 -5.89 -2.53
N ALA A 311 -0.52 -5.92 -3.07
CA ALA A 311 -1.43 -7.05 -2.94
C ALA A 311 -0.92 -8.29 -3.69
N LEU A 312 -0.44 -8.11 -4.93
CA LEU A 312 0.14 -9.16 -5.77
C LEU A 312 1.39 -9.78 -5.12
N MET A 313 2.26 -8.93 -4.57
CA MET A 313 3.50 -9.35 -3.91
C MET A 313 3.28 -9.82 -2.46
N LYS A 314 2.04 -9.77 -1.95
CA LYS A 314 1.66 -10.15 -0.58
C LYS A 314 2.42 -9.37 0.50
N GLN A 315 2.68 -8.09 0.25
CA GLN A 315 3.44 -7.25 1.17
C GLN A 315 2.51 -6.55 2.18
N PRO A 316 2.81 -6.58 3.49
CA PRO A 316 1.96 -6.03 4.55
C PRO A 316 2.11 -4.51 4.69
N VAL A 317 1.82 -3.80 3.60
CA VAL A 317 1.87 -2.33 3.53
C VAL A 317 0.56 -1.74 4.04
N ILE A 318 0.63 -0.69 4.86
CA ILE A 318 -0.55 -0.04 5.44
C ILE A 318 -0.80 1.30 4.73
N PHE A 319 -1.85 1.35 3.90
CA PHE A 319 -2.26 2.56 3.20
C PHE A 319 -3.33 3.29 4.00
N VAL A 320 -3.03 4.51 4.45
CA VAL A 320 -3.96 5.33 5.23
C VAL A 320 -4.61 6.36 4.31
N TYR A 321 -5.89 6.18 4.03
CA TYR A 321 -6.68 7.05 3.17
C TYR A 321 -7.71 7.80 4.00
N THR A 322 -7.71 9.13 3.92
CA THR A 322 -8.66 9.96 4.68
C THR A 322 -9.56 10.78 3.75
N HIS A 323 -10.54 11.52 4.30
CA HIS A 323 -11.52 12.30 3.53
C HIS A 323 -12.29 11.38 2.56
N ASP A 324 -12.94 10.39 3.15
CA ASP A 324 -13.39 9.15 2.50
C ASP A 324 -14.67 9.26 1.64
N SER A 325 -15.36 10.40 1.62
CA SER A 325 -16.70 10.52 1.03
C SER A 325 -17.07 11.98 0.74
N ILE A 326 -18.31 12.21 0.28
CA ILE A 326 -18.93 13.54 0.22
C ILE A 326 -18.96 14.27 1.58
N GLY A 327 -18.71 13.56 2.70
CA GLY A 327 -18.50 14.16 4.02
C GLY A 327 -17.30 15.12 4.10
N LEU A 328 -16.43 15.11 3.08
CA LEU A 328 -15.42 16.14 2.87
C LEU A 328 -16.03 17.54 2.78
N GLY A 329 -17.12 17.72 2.03
CA GLY A 329 -17.76 19.01 1.82
C GLY A 329 -17.12 19.84 0.71
N GLU A 330 -16.68 21.04 1.03
CA GLU A 330 -16.53 22.16 0.09
C GLU A 330 -15.43 22.01 -0.98
N ASP A 331 -14.51 21.05 -0.84
CA ASP A 331 -13.49 20.79 -1.88
C ASP A 331 -14.11 20.20 -3.17
N GLY A 332 -15.34 19.69 -3.08
CA GLY A 332 -16.16 19.33 -4.23
C GLY A 332 -15.77 18.01 -4.92
N PRO A 333 -16.38 17.73 -6.09
CA PRO A 333 -16.38 16.40 -6.72
C PRO A 333 -14.99 15.86 -7.07
N THR A 334 -14.00 16.73 -7.28
CA THR A 334 -12.62 16.31 -7.61
C THR A 334 -11.88 15.71 -6.42
N HIS A 335 -12.40 15.88 -5.20
CA HIS A 335 -11.78 15.40 -3.96
C HIS A 335 -12.69 14.45 -3.17
N GLN A 336 -13.94 14.27 -3.59
CA GLN A 336 -14.95 13.46 -2.91
C GLN A 336 -14.97 12.05 -3.52
N PRO A 337 -14.47 11.03 -2.81
CA PRO A 337 -14.52 9.66 -3.29
C PRO A 337 -15.95 9.16 -3.47
N VAL A 338 -16.17 8.36 -4.51
CA VAL A 338 -17.43 7.67 -4.79
C VAL A 338 -17.16 6.20 -5.10
N GLU A 339 -16.34 5.90 -6.10
CA GLU A 339 -16.07 4.54 -6.58
C GLU A 339 -14.78 3.92 -6.04
N GLN A 340 -13.94 4.69 -5.33
CA GLN A 340 -12.59 4.28 -4.94
C GLN A 340 -12.58 3.03 -4.06
N VAL A 341 -13.43 2.96 -3.03
CA VAL A 341 -13.51 1.77 -2.16
C VAL A 341 -14.06 0.56 -2.93
N VAL A 342 -14.97 0.75 -3.89
CA VAL A 342 -15.47 -0.34 -4.73
C VAL A 342 -14.34 -0.90 -5.60
N ALA A 343 -13.52 -0.03 -6.20
CA ALA A 343 -12.35 -0.42 -6.97
C ALA A 343 -11.32 -1.19 -6.12
N MET A 344 -11.12 -0.78 -4.87
CA MET A 344 -10.22 -1.47 -3.94
C MET A 344 -10.79 -2.80 -3.44
N ARG A 345 -12.09 -2.90 -3.13
CA ARG A 345 -12.78 -4.16 -2.77
C ARG A 345 -12.74 -5.19 -3.91
N ALA A 346 -12.64 -4.75 -5.16
CA ALA A 346 -12.45 -5.62 -6.31
C ALA A 346 -11.00 -6.10 -6.48
N THR A 347 -10.04 -5.56 -5.73
CA THR A 347 -8.62 -5.93 -5.83
C THR A 347 -8.33 -7.17 -4.97
N PRO A 348 -7.88 -8.29 -5.56
CA PRO A 348 -7.56 -9.48 -4.80
C PRO A 348 -6.48 -9.24 -3.74
N ASN A 349 -6.63 -9.84 -2.56
CA ASN A 349 -5.68 -9.79 -1.44
C ASN A 349 -5.47 -8.38 -0.82
N LEU A 350 -6.37 -7.42 -1.04
CA LEU A 350 -6.36 -6.13 -0.37
C LEU A 350 -7.47 -6.09 0.69
N ASP A 351 -7.13 -5.83 1.97
CA ASP A 351 -8.17 -5.64 2.99
C ASP A 351 -8.52 -4.16 3.10
N ASN A 352 -9.80 -3.84 3.00
CA ASN A 352 -10.30 -2.49 3.10
C ASN A 352 -11.08 -2.33 4.41
N TRP A 353 -10.65 -1.41 5.27
CA TRP A 353 -11.31 -1.10 6.52
C TRP A 353 -11.87 0.32 6.50
N ARG A 354 -13.20 0.45 6.58
CA ARG A 354 -13.94 1.71 6.70
C ARG A 354 -14.66 1.78 8.06
N PRO A 355 -13.95 2.07 9.16
CA PRO A 355 -14.48 2.04 10.51
C PRO A 355 -15.47 3.17 10.81
N CYS A 356 -16.52 2.86 11.59
CA CYS A 356 -17.57 3.81 11.94
C CYS A 356 -17.28 4.70 13.15
N ASP A 357 -16.28 4.37 13.96
CA ASP A 357 -15.89 5.18 15.12
C ASP A 357 -14.46 4.89 15.57
N GLN A 358 -14.06 5.41 16.73
CA GLN A 358 -12.71 5.26 17.25
C GLN A 358 -12.36 3.82 17.68
N VAL A 359 -13.33 3.02 18.09
CA VAL A 359 -13.11 1.63 18.50
C VAL A 359 -12.81 0.79 17.28
N GLU A 360 -13.64 0.90 16.23
CA GLU A 360 -13.36 0.20 14.98
C GLU A 360 -12.07 0.70 14.30
N SER A 361 -11.74 1.98 14.45
CA SER A 361 -10.47 2.54 13.92
C SER A 361 -9.26 1.91 14.61
N ALA A 362 -9.31 1.70 15.92
CA ALA A 362 -8.22 1.06 16.66
C ALA A 362 -8.10 -0.44 16.34
N VAL A 363 -9.22 -1.14 16.18
CA VAL A 363 -9.23 -2.55 15.72
C VAL A 363 -8.65 -2.65 14.30
N ALA A 364 -9.07 -1.79 13.37
CA ALA A 364 -8.56 -1.80 12.00
C ALA A 364 -7.03 -1.58 11.95
N TRP A 365 -6.48 -0.67 12.77
CA TRP A 365 -5.03 -0.51 12.92
C TRP A 365 -4.34 -1.74 13.49
N LYS A 366 -4.91 -2.36 14.53
CA LYS A 366 -4.38 -3.60 15.11
C LYS A 366 -4.31 -4.70 14.05
N GLU A 367 -5.39 -4.93 13.33
CA GLU A 367 -5.45 -5.96 12.27
C GLU A 367 -4.47 -5.64 11.13
N ALA A 368 -4.35 -4.37 10.70
CA ALA A 368 -3.38 -3.96 9.69
C ALA A 368 -1.93 -4.23 10.10
N ILE A 369 -1.59 -4.02 11.38
CA ILE A 369 -0.25 -4.27 11.93
C ILE A 369 0.04 -5.77 12.04
N LEU A 370 -0.97 -6.57 12.42
CA LEU A 370 -0.84 -8.01 12.59
C LEU A 370 -0.82 -8.79 11.28
N ARG A 371 -1.37 -8.21 10.20
CA ARG A 371 -1.36 -8.83 8.88
C ARG A 371 0.06 -8.98 8.33
N THR A 372 0.35 -10.14 7.75
CA THR A 372 1.67 -10.48 7.20
C THR A 372 1.64 -10.92 5.74
N ASP A 373 0.47 -11.16 5.16
CA ASP A 373 0.29 -11.81 3.86
C ASP A 373 -0.38 -10.91 2.79
N GLY A 374 -0.52 -9.62 3.07
CA GLY A 374 -1.05 -8.65 2.12
C GLY A 374 -1.28 -7.26 2.73
N PRO A 375 -1.52 -6.26 1.88
CA PRO A 375 -1.67 -4.87 2.28
C PRO A 375 -3.05 -4.59 2.86
N THR A 376 -3.12 -3.54 3.68
CA THR A 376 -4.37 -3.05 4.27
C THR A 376 -4.59 -1.59 3.91
N SER A 377 -5.79 -1.25 3.46
CA SER A 377 -6.26 0.12 3.27
C SER A 377 -7.18 0.52 4.43
N LEU A 378 -6.77 1.56 5.17
CA LEU A 378 -7.53 2.14 6.26
C LEU A 378 -8.20 3.43 5.79
N ILE A 379 -9.53 3.48 5.82
CA ILE A 379 -10.35 4.50 5.16
C ILE A 379 -11.06 5.34 6.22
N PHE A 380 -10.73 6.62 6.31
CA PHE A 380 -11.11 7.47 7.43
C PHE A 380 -11.85 8.75 7.04
N SER A 381 -12.85 9.12 7.84
CA SER A 381 -13.67 10.31 7.66
C SER A 381 -12.94 11.60 8.01
N ARG A 382 -13.39 12.72 7.43
CA ARG A 382 -12.97 14.08 7.84
C ARG A 382 -13.78 14.57 9.04
N GLN A 383 -15.07 14.25 9.03
CA GLN A 383 -16.12 14.66 9.95
C GLN A 383 -16.21 13.74 11.18
N GLY A 384 -16.71 14.28 12.29
CA GLY A 384 -16.91 13.53 13.54
C GLY A 384 -17.92 12.41 13.41
N LEU A 385 -17.61 11.26 14.02
CA LEU A 385 -18.46 10.07 14.02
C LEU A 385 -18.85 9.72 15.46
N ALA A 386 -20.11 9.41 15.70
CA ALA A 386 -20.60 9.02 17.00
C ALA A 386 -20.17 7.57 17.32
N GLN A 387 -19.55 7.37 18.50
CA GLN A 387 -19.19 6.03 18.96
C GLN A 387 -20.43 5.20 19.27
N GLN A 388 -20.45 3.97 18.75
CA GLN A 388 -21.54 3.04 18.98
C GLN A 388 -21.38 2.28 20.31
N PRO A 389 -22.47 2.03 21.05
CA PRO A 389 -22.44 1.14 22.20
C PRO A 389 -22.19 -0.30 21.73
N ARG A 390 -21.26 -0.99 22.39
CA ARG A 390 -20.95 -2.41 22.11
C ARG A 390 -20.74 -3.18 23.42
N SER A 391 -21.17 -4.43 23.42
CA SER A 391 -20.72 -5.43 24.39
C SER A 391 -19.26 -5.85 24.12
N GLU A 392 -18.63 -6.51 25.08
CA GLU A 392 -17.28 -7.06 24.93
C GLU A 392 -17.16 -8.03 23.74
N ALA A 393 -18.17 -8.88 23.55
CA ALA A 393 -18.22 -9.80 22.42
C ALA A 393 -18.30 -9.05 21.07
N GLN A 394 -19.08 -7.98 20.99
CA GLN A 394 -19.18 -7.16 19.78
C GLN A 394 -17.89 -6.40 19.48
N VAL A 395 -17.16 -5.94 20.50
CA VAL A 395 -15.84 -5.33 20.31
C VAL A 395 -14.87 -6.35 19.68
N ALA A 396 -14.87 -7.59 20.16
CA ALA A 396 -14.05 -8.66 19.57
C ALA A 396 -14.48 -9.00 18.13
N ASP A 397 -15.79 -8.98 17.86
CA ASP A 397 -16.34 -9.29 16.54
C ASP A 397 -16.04 -8.23 15.46
N VAL A 398 -15.59 -7.01 15.82
CA VAL A 398 -15.12 -6.02 14.84
C VAL A 398 -14.01 -6.60 13.96
N ALA A 399 -13.09 -7.39 14.54
CA ALA A 399 -11.98 -8.02 13.82
C ALA A 399 -12.45 -9.06 12.77
N LYS A 400 -13.72 -9.47 12.81
CA LYS A 400 -14.32 -10.37 11.81
C LYS A 400 -14.85 -9.64 10.58
N GLY A 401 -14.67 -8.31 10.49
CA GLY A 401 -14.97 -7.50 9.32
C GLY A 401 -16.44 -7.11 9.16
N GLY A 402 -17.37 -7.91 9.69
CA GLY A 402 -18.79 -7.58 9.75
C GLY A 402 -19.51 -8.32 10.87
N TYR A 403 -20.30 -7.60 11.65
CA TYR A 403 -20.91 -8.12 12.88
C TYR A 403 -22.24 -7.44 13.20
N VAL A 404 -23.05 -8.09 14.04
CA VAL A 404 -24.34 -7.56 14.50
C VAL A 404 -24.10 -6.50 15.57
N LEU A 405 -24.44 -5.24 15.27
CA LEU A 405 -24.30 -4.11 16.18
C LEU A 405 -25.57 -3.87 17.00
N VAL A 406 -26.72 -3.83 16.32
CA VAL A 406 -28.05 -3.75 16.94
C VAL A 406 -28.85 -4.94 16.46
N ASP A 407 -29.57 -5.58 17.36
CA ASP A 407 -30.37 -6.76 17.04
C ASP A 407 -31.80 -6.63 17.57
N CYS A 408 -32.63 -7.61 17.20
CA CYS A 408 -34.01 -7.73 17.62
C CYS A 408 -34.28 -9.13 18.20
N ASP A 409 -35.40 -9.29 18.91
CA ASP A 409 -35.82 -10.60 19.39
C ASP A 409 -36.28 -11.49 18.22
N GLY A 410 -35.73 -12.70 18.14
CA GLY A 410 -36.12 -13.67 17.11
C GLY A 410 -35.42 -13.45 15.77
N THR A 411 -36.13 -13.72 14.67
CA THR A 411 -35.59 -13.55 13.31
C THR A 411 -35.92 -12.14 12.81
N PRO A 412 -34.94 -11.34 12.34
CA PRO A 412 -35.22 -10.01 11.83
C PRO A 412 -36.10 -10.07 10.58
N GLU A 413 -37.04 -9.14 10.47
CA GLU A 413 -37.81 -8.88 9.25
C GLU A 413 -36.97 -8.16 8.20
N LEU A 414 -35.97 -7.40 8.65
CA LEU A 414 -35.12 -6.52 7.85
C LEU A 414 -33.72 -6.41 8.45
N ILE A 415 -32.70 -6.38 7.59
CA ILE A 415 -31.31 -6.12 7.98
C ILE A 415 -30.83 -4.84 7.31
N LEU A 416 -30.32 -3.89 8.10
CA LEU A 416 -29.59 -2.72 7.64
C LEU A 416 -28.09 -3.04 7.71
N ILE A 417 -27.36 -2.83 6.62
CA ILE A 417 -25.91 -3.06 6.52
C ILE A 417 -25.25 -1.72 6.25
N ALA A 418 -24.29 -1.31 7.07
CA ALA A 418 -23.64 -0.02 6.91
C ALA A 418 -22.14 -0.08 7.24
N THR A 419 -21.40 0.92 6.76
CA THR A 419 -19.97 1.09 7.01
C THR A 419 -19.68 2.55 7.36
N GLY A 420 -18.53 2.81 8.00
CA GLY A 420 -18.05 4.17 8.22
C GLY A 420 -19.09 5.10 8.84
N SER A 421 -19.18 6.31 8.30
CA SER A 421 -20.10 7.34 8.78
C SER A 421 -21.58 6.99 8.71
N GLU A 422 -21.96 6.02 7.88
CA GLU A 422 -23.36 5.68 7.63
C GLU A 422 -23.93 4.70 8.67
N VAL A 423 -23.09 4.10 9.52
CA VAL A 423 -23.56 3.22 10.61
C VAL A 423 -24.51 3.97 11.56
N GLN A 424 -24.23 5.24 11.89
CA GLN A 424 -25.14 6.03 12.72
C GLN A 424 -26.51 6.23 12.03
N LEU A 425 -26.52 6.46 10.71
CA LEU A 425 -27.78 6.61 9.96
C LEU A 425 -28.61 5.31 10.00
N ALA A 426 -27.94 4.15 9.88
CA ALA A 426 -28.60 2.85 9.96
C ALA A 426 -29.15 2.57 11.38
N VAL A 427 -28.41 2.93 12.43
CA VAL A 427 -28.86 2.79 13.83
C VAL A 427 -30.08 3.68 14.11
N ASP A 428 -30.05 4.94 13.67
CA ASP A 428 -31.17 5.87 13.84
C ASP A 428 -32.41 5.41 13.05
N ALA A 429 -32.22 4.88 11.84
CA ALA A 429 -33.30 4.31 11.04
C ALA A 429 -33.90 3.05 11.70
N ALA A 430 -33.06 2.15 12.24
CA ALA A 430 -33.52 0.98 12.97
C ALA A 430 -34.35 1.34 14.20
N ALA A 431 -33.98 2.40 14.94
CA ALA A 431 -34.77 2.90 16.05
C ALA A 431 -36.17 3.35 15.59
N LYS A 432 -36.27 4.18 14.54
CA LYS A 432 -37.55 4.63 13.97
C LYS A 432 -38.41 3.48 13.45
N LEU A 433 -37.81 2.47 12.82
CA LEU A 433 -38.52 1.29 12.32
C LEU A 433 -39.01 0.39 13.47
N SER A 434 -38.21 0.26 14.54
CA SER A 434 -38.58 -0.51 15.73
C SER A 434 -39.74 0.14 16.48
N GLU A 435 -39.80 1.48 16.56
CA GLU A 435 -40.96 2.23 17.08
C GLU A 435 -42.25 1.96 16.28
N GLN A 436 -42.12 1.60 15.00
CA GLN A 436 -43.22 1.17 14.13
C GLN A 436 -43.51 -0.34 14.22
N GLY A 437 -42.87 -1.06 15.16
CA GLY A 437 -43.09 -2.48 15.41
C GLY A 437 -42.37 -3.43 14.44
N LYS A 438 -41.32 -2.97 13.76
CA LYS A 438 -40.49 -3.82 12.87
C LYS A 438 -39.35 -4.48 13.64
N ALA A 439 -39.12 -5.77 13.40
CA ALA A 439 -37.93 -6.48 13.89
C ALA A 439 -36.74 -6.17 12.98
N VAL A 440 -35.86 -5.25 13.39
CA VAL A 440 -34.74 -4.76 12.58
C VAL A 440 -33.41 -5.13 13.22
N ARG A 441 -32.48 -5.59 12.38
CA ARG A 441 -31.06 -5.79 12.73
C ARG A 441 -30.19 -4.76 12.02
N VAL A 442 -29.15 -4.27 12.69
CA VAL A 442 -28.08 -3.45 12.09
C VAL A 442 -26.77 -4.21 12.13
N VAL A 443 -26.14 -4.35 10.96
CA VAL A 443 -24.81 -4.93 10.77
C VAL A 443 -23.84 -3.81 10.45
N SER A 444 -22.83 -3.64 11.31
CA SER A 444 -21.64 -2.85 10.97
C SER A 444 -20.69 -3.73 10.17
N MET A 445 -20.27 -3.29 8.99
CA MET A 445 -19.40 -4.06 8.09
C MET A 445 -18.12 -3.27 7.74
N PRO A 446 -17.24 -2.98 8.72
CA PRO A 446 -16.05 -2.17 8.46
C PRO A 446 -15.11 -2.79 7.42
N SER A 447 -15.11 -4.11 7.22
CA SER A 447 -14.34 -4.76 6.15
C SER A 447 -15.09 -5.92 5.50
N THR A 448 -15.53 -5.71 4.27
CA THR A 448 -16.15 -6.75 3.43
C THR A 448 -15.19 -7.90 3.15
N ASP A 449 -13.92 -7.59 2.90
CA ASP A 449 -12.88 -8.57 2.54
C ASP A 449 -12.62 -9.56 3.67
N VAL A 450 -12.58 -9.07 4.92
CA VAL A 450 -12.38 -9.88 6.12
C VAL A 450 -13.64 -10.67 6.46
N PHE A 451 -14.82 -10.06 6.31
CA PHE A 451 -16.10 -10.73 6.53
C PHE A 451 -16.31 -11.90 5.57
N ASP A 452 -15.96 -11.72 4.29
CA ASP A 452 -16.11 -12.75 3.26
C ASP A 452 -15.24 -13.98 3.51
N ARG A 453 -14.10 -13.80 4.19
CA ARG A 453 -13.19 -14.89 4.57
C ARG A 453 -13.63 -15.64 5.81
N GLN A 454 -14.60 -15.13 6.58
CA GLN A 454 -15.15 -15.86 7.72
C GLN A 454 -15.84 -17.14 7.26
N ASP A 455 -15.91 -18.12 8.16
CA ASP A 455 -16.60 -19.37 7.87
C ASP A 455 -18.09 -19.14 7.53
N ALA A 456 -18.69 -20.12 6.85
CA ALA A 456 -20.08 -20.01 6.41
C ALA A 456 -21.07 -19.87 7.58
N ALA A 457 -20.77 -20.44 8.75
CA ALA A 457 -21.67 -20.38 9.90
C ALA A 457 -21.69 -18.98 10.52
N TYR A 458 -20.54 -18.31 10.59
CA TYR A 458 -20.46 -16.93 11.05
C TYR A 458 -21.15 -15.97 10.06
N ARG A 459 -20.90 -16.13 8.76
CA ARG A 459 -21.58 -15.29 7.76
C ARG A 459 -23.10 -15.46 7.79
N GLU A 460 -23.59 -16.69 7.99
CA GLU A 460 -25.03 -16.97 8.16
C GLU A 460 -25.60 -16.40 9.48
N SER A 461 -24.81 -16.38 10.56
CA SER A 461 -25.28 -15.81 11.84
C SER A 461 -25.43 -14.29 11.79
N VAL A 462 -24.63 -13.60 10.97
CA VAL A 462 -24.69 -12.14 10.76
C VAL A 462 -25.73 -11.77 9.71
N LEU A 463 -25.69 -12.43 8.53
CA LEU A 463 -26.59 -12.20 7.40
C LEU A 463 -27.39 -13.46 7.02
N PRO A 464 -28.38 -13.89 7.84
CA PRO A 464 -29.17 -15.08 7.57
C PRO A 464 -29.75 -15.09 6.17
N SER A 465 -29.51 -16.16 5.42
CA SER A 465 -29.97 -16.35 4.04
C SER A 465 -31.50 -16.31 3.90
N THR A 466 -32.22 -16.59 4.99
CA THR A 466 -33.69 -16.52 5.07
C THR A 466 -34.23 -15.08 5.10
N VAL A 467 -33.41 -14.10 5.51
CA VAL A 467 -33.80 -12.69 5.62
C VAL A 467 -33.27 -11.95 4.39
N VAL A 468 -34.11 -11.92 3.35
CA VAL A 468 -33.76 -11.34 2.03
C VAL A 468 -34.01 -9.84 1.93
N LYS A 469 -34.79 -9.26 2.86
CA LYS A 469 -35.02 -7.82 2.93
C LYS A 469 -33.82 -7.17 3.59
N ARG A 470 -32.98 -6.54 2.78
CA ARG A 470 -31.71 -5.96 3.22
C ARG A 470 -31.54 -4.58 2.61
N VAL A 471 -31.12 -3.60 3.41
CA VAL A 471 -30.78 -2.26 2.93
C VAL A 471 -29.31 -1.98 3.25
N ALA A 472 -28.50 -1.73 2.24
CA ALA A 472 -27.14 -1.24 2.45
C ALA A 472 -27.11 0.29 2.48
N VAL A 473 -26.29 0.88 3.36
CA VAL A 473 -26.14 2.33 3.53
C VAL A 473 -24.66 2.68 3.52
N GLU A 474 -24.21 3.36 2.45
CA GLU A 474 -22.82 3.79 2.31
C GLU A 474 -22.75 5.02 1.38
N ALA A 475 -22.05 6.08 1.80
CA ALA A 475 -21.88 7.31 1.02
C ALA A 475 -20.85 7.17 -0.12
N LEU A 476 -20.92 6.07 -0.85
CA LEU A 476 -20.07 5.64 -1.95
C LEU A 476 -20.92 4.94 -3.02
N SER A 477 -20.29 4.49 -4.11
CA SER A 477 -20.94 3.76 -5.19
C SER A 477 -21.63 2.49 -4.69
N LYS A 478 -22.82 2.23 -5.22
CA LYS A 478 -23.70 1.12 -4.83
C LYS A 478 -23.19 -0.26 -5.26
N GLU A 479 -22.33 -0.34 -6.27
CA GLU A 479 -21.99 -1.59 -6.97
C GLU A 479 -21.55 -2.75 -6.05
N SER A 480 -20.72 -2.47 -5.04
CA SER A 480 -20.23 -3.53 -4.13
C SER A 480 -21.33 -4.14 -3.24
N TRP A 481 -22.47 -3.46 -3.06
CA TRP A 481 -23.50 -3.86 -2.11
C TRP A 481 -24.48 -4.90 -2.65
N TYR A 482 -24.64 -5.02 -3.97
CA TYR A 482 -25.51 -6.04 -4.58
C TYR A 482 -25.13 -7.46 -4.14
N LYS A 483 -23.85 -7.70 -3.81
CA LYS A 483 -23.36 -8.95 -3.23
C LYS A 483 -24.07 -9.34 -1.92
N TYR A 484 -24.39 -8.37 -1.08
CA TYR A 484 -24.95 -8.60 0.26
C TYR A 484 -26.46 -8.41 0.32
N VAL A 485 -27.02 -7.49 -0.48
CA VAL A 485 -28.46 -7.21 -0.47
C VAL A 485 -29.24 -8.04 -1.49
N GLY A 486 -28.58 -8.59 -2.51
CA GLY A 486 -29.22 -9.37 -3.57
C GLY A 486 -30.22 -8.55 -4.41
N PHE A 487 -31.06 -9.25 -5.18
CA PHE A 487 -32.05 -8.61 -6.07
C PHE A 487 -33.30 -8.09 -5.35
N ASN A 488 -33.53 -8.51 -4.10
CA ASN A 488 -34.71 -8.17 -3.30
C ASN A 488 -34.40 -7.15 -2.20
N GLY A 489 -33.20 -6.56 -2.22
CA GLY A 489 -32.79 -5.52 -1.29
C GLY A 489 -32.80 -4.13 -1.90
N ALA A 490 -32.38 -3.15 -1.11
CA ALA A 490 -32.21 -1.76 -1.54
C ALA A 490 -30.83 -1.23 -1.12
N ILE A 491 -30.39 -0.13 -1.73
CA ILE A 491 -29.10 0.50 -1.42
C ILE A 491 -29.29 2.01 -1.38
N VAL A 492 -28.97 2.62 -0.24
CA VAL A 492 -28.86 4.07 -0.05
C VAL A 492 -27.38 4.44 -0.19
N GLY A 493 -27.05 5.09 -1.31
CA GLY A 493 -25.67 5.44 -1.65
C GLY A 493 -25.60 6.31 -2.91
N MET A 494 -24.40 6.51 -3.43
CA MET A 494 -24.11 7.44 -4.52
C MET A 494 -24.29 6.79 -5.90
N ASP A 495 -24.88 7.53 -6.86
CA ASP A 495 -24.98 7.16 -8.29
C ASP A 495 -24.23 8.14 -9.22
N THR A 496 -23.74 9.26 -8.67
CA THR A 496 -23.08 10.33 -9.42
C THR A 496 -21.82 10.77 -8.69
N PHE A 497 -21.01 11.61 -9.34
CA PHE A 497 -20.02 12.40 -8.61
C PHE A 497 -20.70 13.33 -7.60
N GLY A 498 -19.91 13.81 -6.65
CA GLY A 498 -20.37 14.73 -5.63
C GLY A 498 -20.51 16.18 -6.10
N GLU A 499 -20.64 17.12 -5.16
CA GLU A 499 -20.83 18.55 -5.43
C GLU A 499 -20.09 19.40 -4.38
N SER A 500 -19.82 20.66 -4.69
CA SER A 500 -19.17 21.60 -3.76
C SER A 500 -20.19 22.30 -2.86
N ALA A 501 -20.42 21.75 -1.66
CA ALA A 501 -21.27 22.37 -0.63
C ALA A 501 -20.89 21.85 0.78
N PRO A 502 -21.40 22.45 1.88
CA PRO A 502 -21.23 21.89 3.21
C PRO A 502 -21.73 20.45 3.29
N ALA A 503 -21.01 19.58 3.99
CA ALA A 503 -21.28 18.14 4.04
C ALA A 503 -22.75 17.81 4.37
N GLY A 504 -23.34 18.47 5.38
CA GLY A 504 -24.74 18.23 5.77
C GLY A 504 -25.76 18.54 4.66
N GLU A 505 -25.46 19.49 3.77
CA GLU A 505 -26.31 19.77 2.60
C GLU A 505 -26.09 18.75 1.49
N LEU A 506 -24.86 18.24 1.32
CA LEU A 506 -24.56 17.17 0.36
C LEU A 506 -25.29 15.86 0.72
N PHE A 507 -25.25 15.43 1.99
CA PHE A 507 -25.98 14.24 2.43
C PHE A 507 -27.49 14.35 2.18
N LYS A 508 -28.09 15.53 2.37
CA LYS A 508 -29.50 15.78 2.01
C LYS A 508 -29.71 15.75 0.49
N HIS A 509 -28.85 16.42 -0.26
CA HIS A 509 -28.95 16.53 -1.72
C HIS A 509 -28.91 15.16 -2.41
N PHE A 510 -27.98 14.30 -1.97
CA PHE A 510 -27.83 12.93 -2.49
C PHE A 510 -28.77 11.91 -1.82
N ASN A 511 -29.70 12.38 -0.99
CA ASN A 511 -30.67 11.55 -0.29
C ASN A 511 -30.05 10.41 0.54
N ILE A 512 -28.93 10.69 1.22
CA ILE A 512 -28.27 9.77 2.15
C ILE A 512 -28.60 10.23 3.56
N THR A 513 -29.84 9.93 3.98
CA THR A 513 -30.42 10.42 5.23
C THR A 513 -31.09 9.28 5.98
N VAL A 514 -31.37 9.48 7.28
CA VAL A 514 -32.15 8.52 8.08
C VAL A 514 -33.51 8.24 7.42
N ASP A 515 -34.18 9.28 6.91
CA ASP A 515 -35.50 9.13 6.30
C ASP A 515 -35.42 8.32 4.99
N ALA A 516 -34.39 8.52 4.18
CA ALA A 516 -34.16 7.70 2.98
C ALA A 516 -33.94 6.22 3.31
N VAL A 517 -33.22 5.92 4.41
CA VAL A 517 -33.02 4.54 4.87
C VAL A 517 -34.34 3.92 5.35
N VAL A 518 -35.16 4.67 6.09
CA VAL A 518 -36.50 4.23 6.53
C VAL A 518 -37.43 4.00 5.34
N GLU A 519 -37.44 4.90 4.36
CA GLU A 519 -38.25 4.77 3.15
C GLU A 519 -37.83 3.54 2.32
N ALA A 520 -36.53 3.35 2.10
CA ALA A 520 -36.00 2.18 1.41
C ALA A 520 -36.37 0.88 2.13
N ALA A 521 -36.26 0.85 3.46
CA ALA A 521 -36.62 -0.28 4.31
C ALA A 521 -38.11 -0.64 4.23
N LEU A 522 -39.00 0.36 4.30
CA LEU A 522 -40.45 0.15 4.24
C LEU A 522 -40.94 -0.22 2.83
N GLY A 523 -40.14 0.07 1.79
CA GLY A 523 -40.43 -0.31 0.41
C GLY A 523 -40.17 -1.79 0.07
N LEU A 524 -39.49 -2.55 0.93
CA LEU A 524 -39.14 -3.97 0.73
C LEU A 524 -40.22 -4.97 1.18
#